data_AF-B6WPP2-F1
#
_entry.id   AF-B6WPP2-F1
#
_cell.length_a   1.000
_cell.length_b   1.000
_cell.length_c   1.000
_cell.angle_alpha   90.00
_cell.angle_beta   90.00
_cell.angle_gamma   90.00
#
_symmetry.space_group_name_H-M   'P 1'
#
loop_
_entity.id
_entity.type
_entity.pdbx_description
1 polymer ?
#
loop_
_entity_poly.entity_id
_entity_poly.type
_entity_poly.pdbx_seq_one_letter_code
_entity_poly.pdbx_strand_id
1 'polypeptide(L)'
;MLIIYAKEKRTNFTSIFLYCILWLIGYGLFWMAKPLIATYILQQNIIADFYHQAMYRIGGSIPRPTEMPIWLQALTMNGRVLVGLIPIFLFFRKKIFWNINNGMPLLFIGGMPILWVCILANHSAIHYWFTARVFMISCFALIVYIYKIDDYKNSHENI
;
A
#
# COMPACT_ATOMS: atom_id res chain seq x y z
N MET A 1 5.65 -7.34 8.03
CA MET A 1 5.91 -5.98 8.56
C MET A 1 4.98 -5.61 9.71
N LEU A 2 3.66 -5.51 9.50
CA LEU A 2 2.70 -5.17 10.56
C LEU A 2 2.73 -6.10 11.79
N ILE A 3 2.95 -7.41 11.58
CA ILE A 3 3.09 -8.39 12.68
C ILE A 3 4.38 -8.15 13.49
N ILE A 4 5.48 -7.84 12.81
CA ILE A 4 6.77 -7.52 13.47
C ILE A 4 6.61 -6.23 14.28
N TYR A 5 5.97 -5.22 13.71
CA TYR A 5 5.67 -3.97 14.40
C TYR A 5 4.75 -4.16 15.63
N ALA A 6 3.73 -5.01 15.50
CA ALA A 6 2.84 -5.34 16.61
C ALA A 6 3.61 -6.00 17.77
N LYS A 7 4.49 -6.96 17.46
CA LYS A 7 5.22 -7.77 18.43
C LYS A 7 6.43 -7.05 19.05
N GLU A 8 7.15 -6.24 18.28
CA GLU A 8 8.41 -5.64 18.71
C GLU A 8 8.17 -4.29 19.40
N LYS A 9 8.54 -4.18 20.70
CA LYS A 9 8.33 -2.96 21.49
C LYS A 9 9.22 -1.77 21.06
N ARG A 10 10.25 -2.02 20.24
CA ARG A 10 11.31 -1.04 19.90
C ARG A 10 11.52 -0.82 18.39
N THR A 11 10.46 -0.95 17.59
CA THR A 11 10.54 -0.63 16.15
C THR A 11 10.35 0.86 15.91
N ASN A 12 11.43 1.54 15.48
CA ASN A 12 11.41 2.96 15.18
C ASN A 12 10.87 3.24 13.77
N PHE A 13 10.40 4.47 13.53
CA PHE A 13 9.93 4.93 12.22
C PHE A 13 10.98 4.70 11.12
N THR A 14 12.26 4.97 11.40
CA THR A 14 13.38 4.75 10.46
C THR A 14 13.50 3.30 10.01
N SER A 15 13.35 2.35 10.94
CA SER A 15 13.40 0.91 10.62
C SER A 15 12.27 0.50 9.69
N ILE A 16 11.07 1.06 9.92
CA ILE A 16 9.88 0.82 9.11
C ILE A 16 10.07 1.37 7.71
N PHE A 17 10.57 2.60 7.61
CA PHE A 17 10.89 3.20 6.32
C PHE A 17 11.93 2.39 5.54
N LEU A 18 12.98 1.91 6.21
CA LEU A 18 13.98 1.03 5.61
C LEU A 18 13.36 -0.29 5.11
N TYR A 19 12.46 -0.91 5.87
CA TYR A 19 11.76 -2.11 5.42
C TYR A 19 10.85 -1.84 4.22
N CYS A 20 10.21 -0.68 4.12
CA CYS A 20 9.45 -0.29 2.94
C CYS A 20 10.35 -0.16 1.70
N ILE A 21 11.54 0.44 1.84
CA ILE A 21 12.52 0.55 0.75
C ILE A 21 13.01 -0.84 0.33
N LEU A 22 13.39 -1.69 1.29
CA LEU A 22 13.83 -3.05 1.00
C LEU A 22 12.75 -3.87 0.29
N TRP A 23 11.50 -3.72 0.71
CA TRP A 23 10.36 -4.34 0.02
C TRP A 23 10.19 -3.81 -1.40
N LEU A 24 10.29 -2.49 -1.61
CA LEU A 24 10.17 -1.87 -2.93
C LEU A 24 11.28 -2.34 -3.88
N ILE A 25 12.53 -2.37 -3.40
CA ILE A 25 13.68 -2.85 -4.16
C ILE A 25 13.50 -4.34 -4.49
N GLY A 26 13.16 -5.17 -3.50
CA GLY A 26 12.95 -6.60 -3.72
C GLY A 26 11.83 -6.89 -4.72
N TYR A 27 10.70 -6.17 -4.60
CA TYR A 27 9.59 -6.28 -5.54
C TYR A 27 10.01 -5.85 -6.95
N GLY A 28 10.69 -4.71 -7.07
CA GLY A 28 11.17 -4.18 -8.36
C GLY A 28 12.15 -5.12 -9.05
N LEU A 29 13.12 -5.67 -8.31
CA LEU A 29 14.08 -6.66 -8.82
C LEU A 29 13.40 -7.95 -9.27
N PHE A 30 12.45 -8.47 -8.47
CA PHE A 30 11.70 -9.66 -8.84
C PHE A 30 10.86 -9.43 -10.11
N TRP A 31 10.28 -8.24 -10.24
CA TRP A 31 9.50 -7.87 -11.42
C TRP A 31 10.40 -7.75 -12.67
N MET A 32 11.58 -7.15 -12.53
CA MET A 32 12.60 -7.02 -13.58
C MET A 32 13.29 -8.33 -13.96
N ALA A 33 13.34 -9.32 -13.06
CA ALA A 33 13.91 -10.64 -13.37
C ALA A 33 13.14 -11.34 -14.51
N LYS A 34 11.83 -11.08 -14.64
CA LYS A 34 10.98 -11.70 -15.67
C LYS A 34 11.44 -11.42 -17.10
N PRO A 35 11.54 -10.15 -17.56
CA PRO A 35 12.01 -9.86 -18.91
C PRO A 35 13.47 -10.24 -19.13
N LEU A 36 14.32 -10.20 -18.10
CA LEU A 36 15.72 -10.60 -18.20
C LEU A 36 15.85 -12.11 -18.49
N ILE A 37 15.16 -12.94 -17.72
CA ILE A 37 15.13 -14.39 -17.94
C ILE A 37 14.48 -14.72 -19.29
N ALA A 38 13.38 -14.05 -19.63
CA ALA A 38 12.70 -14.26 -20.91
C ALA A 38 13.60 -13.92 -22.11
N THR A 39 14.34 -12.81 -22.04
CA THR A 39 15.29 -12.39 -23.07
C THR A 39 16.40 -13.44 -23.25
N TYR A 40 16.90 -13.99 -22.15
CA TYR A 40 17.91 -15.04 -22.17
C TYR A 40 17.39 -16.36 -22.77
N ILE A 41 16.15 -16.76 -22.48
CA ILE A 41 15.59 -18.02 -22.99
C ILE A 41 15.16 -17.89 -24.45
N LEU A 42 14.44 -16.84 -24.80
CA LEU A 42 13.83 -16.65 -26.12
C LEU A 42 14.80 -16.06 -27.14
N GLN A 43 15.99 -15.61 -26.68
CA GLN A 43 17.00 -14.97 -27.53
C GLN A 43 16.43 -13.76 -28.30
N GLN A 44 15.46 -13.07 -27.70
CA GLN A 44 14.75 -11.91 -28.25
C GLN A 44 14.77 -10.77 -27.23
N ASN A 45 14.87 -9.52 -27.70
CA ASN A 45 14.88 -8.35 -26.83
C ASN A 45 13.46 -8.01 -26.33
N ILE A 46 13.05 -8.68 -25.24
CA ILE A 46 11.73 -8.51 -24.62
C ILE A 46 11.71 -7.32 -23.63
N ILE A 47 12.88 -6.75 -23.32
CA ILE A 47 13.02 -5.64 -22.38
C ILE A 47 12.26 -4.40 -22.88
N ALA A 48 12.30 -4.13 -24.19
CA ALA A 48 11.57 -3.01 -24.79
C ALA A 48 10.05 -3.18 -24.65
N ASP A 49 9.52 -4.35 -25.01
CA ASP A 49 8.09 -4.65 -24.87
C ASP A 49 7.63 -4.56 -23.42
N PHE A 50 8.46 -5.05 -22.51
CA PHE A 50 8.22 -4.95 -21.08
C PHE A 50 8.15 -3.51 -20.59
N TYR A 51 9.06 -2.64 -21.05
CA TYR A 51 9.03 -1.21 -20.73
C TYR A 51 7.73 -0.55 -21.20
N HIS A 52 7.30 -0.83 -22.43
CA HIS A 52 6.02 -0.33 -22.94
C HIS A 52 4.83 -0.81 -22.10
N GLN A 53 4.83 -2.08 -21.68
CA GLN A 53 3.80 -2.60 -20.76
C GLN A 53 3.86 -1.95 -19.37
N ALA A 54 5.06 -1.64 -18.86
CA ALA A 54 5.24 -0.93 -17.60
C ALA A 54 4.58 0.45 -17.64
N MET A 55 4.89 1.22 -18.69
CA MET A 55 4.34 2.56 -18.89
C MET A 55 2.82 2.51 -19.10
N TYR A 56 2.33 1.50 -19.83
CA TYR A 56 0.90 1.30 -19.99
C TYR A 56 0.19 1.11 -18.65
N ARG A 57 0.77 0.36 -17.71
CA ARG A 57 0.16 0.08 -16.39
C ARG A 57 0.12 1.29 -15.46
N ILE A 58 1.07 2.21 -15.58
CA ILE A 58 1.11 3.45 -14.77
C ILE A 58 -0.01 4.40 -15.21
N GLY A 59 -0.13 4.61 -16.51
CA GLY A 59 -1.11 5.57 -17.04
C GLY A 59 -1.10 5.73 -18.54
N GLY A 60 -0.61 4.74 -19.30
CA GLY A 60 -0.61 4.79 -20.76
C GLY A 60 -2.04 5.00 -21.29
N SER A 61 -2.14 5.72 -22.41
CA SER A 61 -3.38 6.20 -23.00
C SER A 61 -4.45 5.12 -23.07
N ILE A 62 -5.53 5.33 -22.31
CA ILE A 62 -6.72 4.50 -22.41
C ILE A 62 -7.50 5.03 -23.61
N PRO A 63 -7.96 4.18 -24.54
CA PRO A 63 -8.79 4.62 -25.67
C PRO A 63 -10.18 5.10 -25.25
N ARG A 64 -10.52 5.06 -23.96
CA ARG A 64 -11.84 5.42 -23.46
C ARG A 64 -11.83 6.89 -23.05
N PRO A 65 -12.71 7.73 -23.61
CA PRO A 65 -12.93 9.06 -23.06
C PRO A 65 -13.54 8.87 -21.68
N THR A 66 -12.72 8.95 -20.64
CA THR A 66 -13.21 8.95 -19.27
C THR A 66 -13.49 10.38 -18.88
N GLU A 67 -14.72 10.67 -18.47
CA GLU A 67 -15.13 11.97 -17.92
C GLU A 67 -14.32 12.36 -16.66
N MET A 68 -13.58 11.39 -16.09
CA MET A 68 -12.76 11.54 -14.91
C MET A 68 -11.30 11.12 -15.15
N PRO A 69 -10.32 11.71 -14.44
CA PRO A 69 -8.93 11.25 -14.47
C PRO A 69 -8.76 9.79 -14.03
N ILE A 70 -7.85 9.05 -14.66
CA ILE A 70 -7.67 7.61 -14.42
C ILE A 70 -7.30 7.26 -12.96
N TRP A 71 -6.47 8.09 -12.31
CA TRP A 71 -6.11 7.89 -10.90
C TRP A 71 -7.33 8.04 -9.99
N LEU A 72 -8.24 8.95 -10.32
CA LEU A 72 -9.48 9.15 -9.57
C LEU A 72 -10.41 7.96 -9.80
N GLN A 73 -10.47 7.41 -11.02
CA GLN A 73 -11.26 6.22 -11.33
C GLN A 73 -10.73 5.00 -10.59
N ALA A 74 -9.42 4.81 -10.60
CA ALA A 74 -8.76 3.76 -9.85
C ALA A 74 -9.08 3.88 -8.35
N LEU A 75 -8.99 5.08 -7.78
CA LEU A 75 -9.28 5.31 -6.37
C LEU A 75 -10.76 5.07 -6.04
N THR A 76 -11.71 5.55 -6.85
CA THR A 76 -13.14 5.38 -6.58
C THR A 76 -13.59 3.93 -6.72
N MET A 77 -13.03 3.18 -7.68
CA MET A 77 -13.39 1.78 -7.90
C MET A 77 -12.75 0.85 -6.86
N ASN A 78 -11.49 1.08 -6.50
CA ASN A 78 -10.77 0.23 -5.53
C ASN A 78 -11.03 0.63 -4.07
N GLY A 79 -11.16 1.93 -3.81
CA GLY A 79 -11.25 2.53 -2.49
C GLY A 79 -12.61 2.38 -1.80
N ARG A 80 -13.62 1.74 -2.43
CA ARG A 80 -14.92 1.49 -1.80
C ARG A 80 -14.80 0.73 -0.48
N VAL A 81 -13.78 -0.14 -0.36
CA VAL A 81 -13.45 -0.87 0.88
C VAL A 81 -13.14 0.09 2.04
N LEU A 82 -12.54 1.25 1.76
CA LEU A 82 -12.21 2.26 2.78
C LEU A 82 -13.47 2.90 3.39
N VAL A 83 -14.61 2.92 2.68
CA VAL A 83 -15.87 3.44 3.22
C VAL A 83 -16.29 2.63 4.45
N GLY A 84 -16.08 1.31 4.43
CA GLY A 84 -16.33 0.45 5.59
C GLY A 84 -15.44 0.72 6.80
N LEU A 85 -14.29 1.38 6.61
CA LEU A 85 -13.38 1.76 7.69
C LEU A 85 -13.78 3.08 8.37
N ILE A 86 -14.61 3.92 7.73
CA ILE A 86 -15.07 5.21 8.27
C ILE A 86 -15.74 5.06 9.65
N PRO A 87 -16.75 4.19 9.88
CA PRO A 87 -17.37 4.07 11.20
C PRO A 87 -16.40 3.61 12.28
N ILE A 88 -15.48 2.68 11.95
CA ILE A 88 -14.43 2.22 12.87
C ILE A 88 -13.52 3.38 13.25
N PHE A 89 -13.01 4.10 12.24
CA PHE A 89 -12.17 5.27 12.47
C PHE A 89 -12.88 6.33 13.31
N LEU A 90 -14.14 6.67 13.01
CA LEU A 90 -14.92 7.66 13.75
C LEU A 90 -15.18 7.25 15.21
N PHE A 91 -15.39 5.96 15.47
CA PHE A 91 -15.55 5.42 16.81
C PHE A 91 -14.26 5.58 17.64
N PHE A 92 -13.11 5.25 17.05
CA PHE A 92 -11.81 5.31 17.74
C PHE A 92 -11.13 6.69 17.68
N ARG A 93 -11.63 7.66 16.89
CA ARG A 93 -10.95 8.95 16.61
C ARG A 93 -10.52 9.74 17.85
N LYS A 94 -11.28 9.65 18.94
CA LYS A 94 -10.97 10.35 20.20
C LYS A 94 -9.82 9.71 21.00
N LYS A 95 -9.50 8.45 20.70
CA LYS A 95 -8.39 7.70 21.32
C LYS A 95 -7.11 7.76 20.49
N ILE A 96 -7.19 8.25 19.25
CA ILE A 96 -6.05 8.41 18.34
C ILE A 96 -5.12 9.47 18.89
N PHE A 97 -3.89 9.08 19.25
CA PHE A 97 -2.82 10.01 19.59
C PHE A 97 -1.70 9.95 18.56
N TRP A 98 -1.21 11.13 18.19
CA TRP A 98 -0.20 11.30 17.13
C TRP A 98 1.21 11.14 17.71
N ASN A 99 1.61 9.90 17.95
CA ASN A 99 2.98 9.58 18.35
C ASN A 99 3.80 9.19 17.12
N ILE A 100 4.94 9.85 16.93
CA ILE A 100 5.85 9.63 15.79
C ILE A 100 6.43 8.21 15.75
N ASN A 101 6.53 7.55 16.91
CA ASN A 101 7.07 6.21 17.03
C ASN A 101 5.99 5.12 16.95
N ASN A 102 4.76 5.42 17.39
CA ASN A 102 3.70 4.42 17.55
C ASN A 102 2.55 4.52 16.52
N GLY A 103 2.20 5.73 16.09
CA GLY A 103 1.06 5.96 15.19
C GLY A 103 1.44 6.30 13.77
N MET A 104 2.41 7.20 13.61
CA MET A 104 2.85 7.67 12.31
C MET A 104 3.36 6.55 11.38
N PRO A 105 4.11 5.52 11.84
CA PRO A 105 4.53 4.43 10.97
C PRO A 105 3.35 3.58 10.47
N LEU A 106 2.32 3.35 11.29
CA LEU A 106 1.15 2.56 10.91
C LEU A 106 0.27 3.30 9.92
N LEU A 107 0.11 4.61 10.07
CA LEU A 107 -0.58 5.44 9.09
C LEU A 107 0.17 5.46 7.74
N PHE A 108 1.51 5.53 7.79
CA PHE A 108 2.34 5.43 6.59
C PHE A 108 2.13 4.09 5.86
N ILE A 109 2.17 2.97 6.57
CA ILE A 109 1.89 1.63 6.00
C ILE A 109 0.45 1.56 5.48
N GLY A 110 -0.52 2.09 6.23
CA GLY A 110 -1.93 2.09 5.85
C GLY A 110 -2.24 2.96 4.62
N GLY A 111 -1.40 3.95 4.33
CA GLY A 111 -1.49 4.79 3.13
C GLY A 111 -0.83 4.21 1.87
N MET A 112 0.03 3.19 2.00
CA MET A 112 0.71 2.56 0.86
C MET A 112 -0.25 2.01 -0.22
N PRO A 113 -1.38 1.38 0.13
CA PRO A 113 -2.41 1.00 -0.85
C PRO A 113 -2.91 2.14 -1.73
N ILE A 114 -3.04 3.35 -1.18
CA ILE A 114 -3.48 4.54 -1.95
C ILE A 114 -2.40 4.92 -2.96
N LEU A 115 -1.14 5.01 -2.51
CA LEU A 115 0.00 5.29 -3.40
C LEU A 115 0.11 4.25 -4.52
N TRP A 116 -0.06 2.98 -4.20
CA TRP A 116 -0.03 1.89 -5.17
C TRP A 116 -1.11 2.04 -6.25
N VAL A 117 -2.36 2.29 -5.83
CA VAL A 117 -3.50 2.48 -6.74
C VAL A 117 -3.30 3.71 -7.63
N CYS A 118 -2.74 4.79 -7.10
CA CYS A 118 -2.46 6.00 -7.87
C CYS A 118 -1.31 5.81 -8.87
N ILE A 119 -0.20 5.18 -8.46
CA ILE A 119 0.96 4.95 -9.32
C ILE A 119 0.62 3.96 -10.43
N LEU A 120 -0.15 2.92 -10.14
CA LEU A 120 -0.59 1.92 -11.11
C LEU A 120 -2.06 2.14 -11.48
N ALA A 121 -2.44 3.39 -11.73
CA ALA A 121 -3.83 3.80 -11.92
C ALA A 121 -4.52 3.02 -13.05
N ASN A 122 -3.87 2.88 -14.20
CA ASN A 122 -4.47 2.16 -15.32
C ASN A 122 -4.70 0.68 -14.98
N HIS A 123 -3.68 0.02 -14.41
CA HIS A 123 -3.81 -1.38 -13.96
C HIS A 123 -4.89 -1.54 -12.88
N SER A 124 -4.95 -0.61 -11.94
CA SER A 124 -5.90 -0.63 -10.82
C SER A 124 -7.33 -0.36 -11.27
N ALA A 125 -7.54 0.50 -12.26
CA ALA A 125 -8.87 0.76 -12.83
C ALA A 125 -9.38 -0.43 -13.64
N ILE A 126 -8.52 -1.05 -14.47
CA ILE A 126 -8.91 -2.22 -15.28
C ILE A 126 -9.19 -3.43 -14.39
N HIS A 127 -8.36 -3.68 -13.37
CA HIS A 127 -8.45 -4.85 -12.51
C HIS A 127 -8.97 -4.55 -11.10
N TYR A 128 -9.88 -3.58 -10.99
CA TYR A 128 -10.36 -3.09 -9.69
C TYR A 128 -10.94 -4.18 -8.76
N TRP A 129 -11.54 -5.23 -9.34
CA TRP A 129 -12.10 -6.35 -8.58
C TRP A 129 -11.04 -7.15 -7.79
N PHE A 130 -9.79 -7.12 -8.25
CA PHE A 130 -8.67 -7.77 -7.59
C PHE A 130 -7.85 -6.76 -6.79
N THR A 131 -7.59 -5.59 -7.37
CA THR A 131 -6.74 -4.58 -6.77
C THR A 131 -7.34 -3.98 -5.50
N ALA A 132 -8.67 -3.96 -5.35
CA ALA A 132 -9.33 -3.52 -4.11
C ALA A 132 -8.88 -4.29 -2.86
N ARG A 133 -8.39 -5.53 -3.01
CA ARG A 133 -7.89 -6.37 -1.91
C ARG A 133 -6.63 -5.80 -1.26
N VAL A 134 -5.88 -4.93 -1.95
CA VAL A 134 -4.66 -4.30 -1.39
C VAL A 134 -4.99 -3.41 -0.18
N PHE A 135 -6.23 -2.89 -0.10
CA PHE A 135 -6.71 -2.12 1.05
C PHE A 135 -6.87 -2.95 2.33
N MET A 136 -6.77 -4.29 2.28
CA MET A 136 -6.65 -5.11 3.48
C MET A 136 -5.46 -4.68 4.34
N ILE A 137 -4.38 -4.18 3.73
CA ILE A 137 -3.23 -3.62 4.46
C ILE A 137 -3.65 -2.41 5.30
N SER A 138 -4.49 -1.52 4.76
CA SER A 138 -5.04 -0.37 5.50
C SER A 138 -5.93 -0.83 6.66
N CYS A 139 -6.77 -1.85 6.45
CA CYS A 139 -7.60 -2.45 7.50
C CYS A 139 -6.73 -3.00 8.64
N PHE A 140 -5.73 -3.83 8.31
CA PHE A 140 -4.83 -4.41 9.32
C PHE A 140 -4.00 -3.36 10.04
N ALA A 141 -3.50 -2.34 9.32
CA ALA A 141 -2.75 -1.24 9.94
C ALA A 141 -3.60 -0.48 10.98
N LEU A 142 -4.87 -0.23 10.67
CA LEU A 142 -5.80 0.41 11.60
C LEU A 142 -6.05 -0.44 12.86
N ILE A 143 -6.25 -1.76 12.70
CA ILE A 143 -6.46 -2.68 13.84
C ILE A 143 -5.22 -2.71 14.74
N VAL A 144 -4.02 -2.84 14.16
CA VAL A 144 -2.77 -2.83 14.93
C VAL A 144 -2.56 -1.50 15.64
N TYR A 145 -2.97 -0.39 15.01
CA TYR A 145 -2.90 0.93 15.61
C TYR A 145 -3.80 1.06 16.85
N ILE A 146 -5.06 0.61 16.74
CA ILE A 146 -5.99 0.58 17.86
C ILE A 146 -5.44 -0.29 19.00
N TYR A 147 -4.93 -1.48 18.70
CA TYR A 147 -4.30 -2.36 19.70
C TYR A 147 -3.15 -1.67 20.44
N LYS A 148 -2.27 -0.97 19.71
CA LYS A 148 -1.13 -0.25 20.31
C LYS A 148 -1.57 0.94 21.17
N ILE A 149 -2.68 1.60 20.83
CA ILE A 149 -3.26 2.68 21.66
C ILE A 149 -3.70 2.12 23.02
N ASP A 150 -4.48 1.04 23.02
CA ASP A 150 -5.01 0.45 24.24
C ASP A 150 -3.87 -0.14 25.12
N ASP A 151 -2.87 -0.79 24.51
CA ASP A 151 -1.67 -1.31 25.22
C ASP A 151 -0.84 -0.19 25.88
N TYR A 152 -0.66 0.93 25.17
CA TYR A 152 0.07 2.09 25.71
C TYR A 152 -0.64 2.69 26.92
N LYS A 153 -1.96 2.84 26.84
CA LYS A 153 -2.78 3.39 27.94
C LYS A 153 -2.74 2.49 29.19
N ASN A 154 -2.95 1.18 29.01
CA ASN A 154 -2.87 0.21 30.12
C ASN A 154 -1.48 0.19 30.80
N SER A 155 -0.41 0.46 30.04
CA SER A 155 0.95 0.50 30.58
C SER A 155 1.28 1.77 31.37
N HIS A 156 0.48 2.85 31.26
CA HIS A 156 0.71 4.13 31.95
C HIS A 156 -0.36 4.46 33.00
N GLU A 157 -1.50 3.77 33.01
CA GLU A 157 -2.48 3.83 34.12
C GLU A 157 -2.13 2.88 35.29
N ASN A 158 -1.21 1.93 35.10
CA ASN A 158 -0.70 1.01 36.13
C ASN A 158 0.59 1.51 36.82
N ILE A 159 0.88 2.81 36.77
CA ILE A 159 1.98 3.51 37.47
C ILE A 159 1.36 4.62 38.30
#